data_AF-A0A950T384-F1
#
_entry.id   AF-A0A950T384-F1
#
_cell.length_a   1.000
_cell.length_b   1.000
_cell.length_c   1.000
_cell.angle_alpha   90.00
_cell.angle_beta   90.00
_cell.angle_gamma   90.00
#
_symmetry.space_group_name_H-M   'P 1'
#
loop_
_entity.id
_entity.type
_entity.pdbx_description
1 polymer ?
#
loop_
_entity_poly.entity_id
_entity_poly.type
_entity_poly.pdbx_seq_one_letter_code
_entity_poly.pdbx_strand_id
1 'polypeptide(L)'
;GCFAATYPEKTWKAVACGKAPNRPYGPAVGIRPSTVGGGTDFSAQVTANTTQGEGSFDSVNGVMNENDNGNANTFSLQLNTNRFKSNACNTFHATDPGCQAWEQFIYSNSPSLFIQYWLLPFAAAGTACPAGWNAFNWPTPQQVSCFINSVMANNNVPVQNITALGTMKLDGFVGDEATLTIGNTLYTAPGDNLFPDLTNGWRFSEFNVFGDANSSQAVFNNGSTITVRTAMDSGMPATPPTCSQQGFTGETNNLTLVSAPAVAPDVVLPSIIFTESNNAPTPISCDNADSIGDTHLTNFNKVYYDFQASGDFVLAQAAPDFLVQTRQASGAPTWPNASVNKAVATQMGKTRVALYIDPTRLLIDGAAHDVTDGQDLLLPTGVQVSRRGNVYVLSSESGDNVRATLNTPPGATHWIDVNVGQGVSPRPVRGLLGNSGAKATELVTANGVVLTAPVLFKDLYHPYAESWRVPPGESLFTEETTIHFGIPTKPFYASDLNRQQAAHALAACKAAGVKNPVLLDSCTLDTTVLNDDTAVKVFVHLPPPRHVIKPVLHRRGHDHDHDSDDDHDRD
;
A
#
# COMPACT_ATOMS: atom_id res chain seq x y z
N GLY A 1 -37.64 -1.51 6.65
CA GLY A 1 -38.52 -1.31 5.47
C GLY A 1 -37.81 -0.39 4.50
N CYS A 2 -38.26 -0.27 3.25
CA CYS A 2 -37.60 0.64 2.30
C CYS A 2 -38.16 2.06 2.43
N PHE A 3 -37.28 3.04 2.56
CA PHE A 3 -37.69 4.45 2.73
C PHE A 3 -36.84 5.39 1.88
N ALA A 4 -37.37 6.58 1.63
CA ALA A 4 -36.63 7.70 1.06
C ALA A 4 -36.94 9.00 1.81
N ALA A 5 -35.97 9.91 1.91
CA ALA A 5 -36.15 11.24 2.47
C ALA A 5 -35.30 12.25 1.68
N THR A 6 -35.85 13.43 1.36
CA THR A 6 -35.14 14.50 0.64
C THR A 6 -35.16 15.78 1.44
N TYR A 7 -33.99 16.33 1.79
CA TYR A 7 -33.91 17.60 2.51
C TYR A 7 -34.60 18.73 1.69
N PRO A 8 -35.37 19.63 2.31
CA PRO A 8 -35.54 19.85 3.75
C PRO A 8 -36.64 19.03 4.44
N GLU A 9 -37.24 18.05 3.77
CA GLU A 9 -38.22 17.16 4.41
C GLU A 9 -37.54 16.35 5.53
N LYS A 10 -38.11 16.39 6.74
CA LYS A 10 -37.54 15.75 7.94
C LYS A 10 -38.15 14.37 8.24
N THR A 11 -38.92 13.82 7.30
CA THR A 11 -39.68 12.58 7.52
C THR A 11 -39.42 11.58 6.40
N TRP A 12 -39.17 10.34 6.79
CA TRP A 12 -39.07 9.22 5.87
C TRP A 12 -40.41 8.95 5.17
N LYS A 13 -40.36 8.77 3.86
CA LYS A 13 -41.48 8.28 3.04
C LYS A 13 -41.27 6.81 2.76
N ALA A 14 -42.24 5.98 3.14
CA ALA A 14 -42.22 4.57 2.80
C ALA A 14 -42.28 4.39 1.28
N VAL A 15 -41.43 3.51 0.77
CA VAL A 15 -41.42 3.14 -0.65
C VAL A 15 -41.51 1.63 -0.80
N ALA A 16 -41.96 1.16 -1.97
CA ALA A 16 -42.05 -0.26 -2.22
C ALA A 16 -40.64 -0.88 -2.27
N CYS A 17 -40.41 -1.90 -1.46
CA CYS A 17 -39.27 -2.77 -1.66
C CYS A 17 -39.48 -3.64 -2.91
N GLY A 18 -38.40 -4.02 -3.58
CA GLY A 18 -38.43 -4.97 -4.69
C GLY A 18 -37.45 -6.12 -4.51
N LYS A 19 -37.30 -6.92 -5.56
CA LYS A 19 -36.36 -8.05 -5.60
C LYS A 19 -35.04 -7.58 -6.21
N ALA A 20 -33.96 -7.71 -5.44
CA ALA A 20 -32.61 -7.36 -5.88
C ALA A 20 -32.18 -8.17 -7.12
N PRO A 21 -31.31 -7.62 -8.00
CA PRO A 21 -30.74 -8.34 -9.13
C PRO A 21 -30.04 -9.63 -8.69
N ASN A 22 -30.37 -10.76 -9.31
CA ASN A 22 -29.82 -12.06 -8.94
C ASN A 22 -28.46 -12.32 -9.60
N ARG A 23 -27.44 -11.56 -9.22
CA ARG A 23 -26.05 -11.69 -9.71
C ARG A 23 -25.05 -11.59 -8.56
N PRO A 24 -23.94 -12.33 -8.61
CA PRO A 24 -22.91 -12.32 -7.57
C PRO A 24 -22.03 -11.08 -7.67
N TYR A 25 -21.81 -10.40 -6.54
CA TYR A 25 -20.72 -9.45 -6.32
C TYR A 25 -19.67 -10.23 -5.54
N GLY A 26 -18.87 -11.00 -6.29
CA GLY A 26 -18.12 -12.12 -5.75
C GLY A 26 -16.92 -11.69 -4.91
N PRO A 27 -16.38 -12.56 -4.04
CA PRO A 27 -15.17 -12.24 -3.31
C PRO A 27 -13.93 -12.30 -4.22
N ALA A 28 -12.91 -11.51 -3.88
CA ALA A 28 -11.59 -11.53 -4.50
C ALA A 28 -10.94 -12.92 -4.41
N VAL A 29 -10.35 -13.37 -5.51
CA VAL A 29 -9.54 -14.59 -5.59
C VAL A 29 -8.39 -14.47 -6.59
N GLY A 30 -7.32 -15.22 -6.36
CA GLY A 30 -6.24 -15.37 -7.32
C GLY A 30 -5.30 -14.17 -7.38
N ILE A 31 -4.89 -13.82 -8.59
CA ILE A 31 -3.91 -12.77 -8.85
C ILE A 31 -4.51 -11.42 -8.44
N ARG A 32 -3.76 -10.67 -7.62
CA ARG A 32 -4.10 -9.30 -7.23
C ARG A 32 -3.64 -8.35 -8.34
N PRO A 33 -4.55 -7.60 -9.00
CA PRO A 33 -4.16 -6.67 -10.03
C PRO A 33 -3.45 -5.45 -9.43
N SER A 34 -2.78 -4.66 -10.27
CA SER A 34 -2.23 -3.36 -9.85
C SER A 34 -3.30 -2.27 -9.72
N THR A 35 -4.48 -2.50 -10.31
CA THR A 35 -5.63 -1.61 -10.23
C THR A 35 -6.47 -1.93 -9.00
N VAL A 36 -7.34 -1.01 -8.62
CA VAL A 36 -8.20 -1.12 -7.45
C VAL A 36 -9.28 -2.19 -7.63
N GLY A 37 -9.57 -2.92 -6.56
CA GLY A 37 -10.44 -4.11 -6.50
C GLY A 37 -9.69 -5.41 -6.80
N GLY A 38 -10.42 -6.52 -6.94
CA GLY A 38 -9.81 -7.83 -7.17
C GLY A 38 -8.81 -8.25 -6.07
N GLY A 39 -9.03 -7.78 -4.85
CA GLY A 39 -8.13 -7.98 -3.70
C GLY A 39 -7.10 -6.87 -3.46
N THR A 40 -6.97 -5.89 -4.35
CA THR A 40 -6.11 -4.71 -4.18
C THR A 40 -6.94 -3.48 -3.82
N ASP A 41 -7.00 -3.12 -2.55
CA ASP A 41 -7.62 -1.86 -2.10
C ASP A 41 -7.07 -1.45 -0.71
N PHE A 42 -7.46 -0.29 -0.21
CA PHE A 42 -7.28 0.09 1.19
C PHE A 42 -8.58 -0.05 1.98
N SER A 43 -8.54 -0.93 2.98
CA SER A 43 -9.59 -1.12 3.97
C SER A 43 -9.28 -0.37 5.26
N ALA A 44 -10.30 0.25 5.84
CA ALA A 44 -10.25 0.75 7.22
C ALA A 44 -10.33 -0.44 8.17
N GLN A 45 -9.48 -0.50 9.19
CA GLN A 45 -9.51 -1.55 10.22
C GLN A 45 -9.65 -0.95 11.61
N VAL A 46 -10.59 -1.47 12.41
CA VAL A 46 -10.76 -1.14 13.82
C VAL A 46 -10.47 -2.34 14.72
N THR A 47 -10.08 -2.07 15.97
CA THR A 47 -9.76 -3.12 16.96
C THR A 47 -10.97 -3.59 17.76
N ALA A 48 -11.98 -2.73 17.94
CA ALA A 48 -13.23 -3.03 18.62
C ALA A 48 -14.36 -3.42 17.64
N ASN A 49 -15.50 -3.86 18.18
CA ASN A 49 -16.71 -4.09 17.38
C ASN A 49 -17.09 -2.81 16.62
N THR A 50 -17.54 -2.99 15.38
CA THR A 50 -18.05 -1.91 14.54
C THR A 50 -19.57 -1.88 14.63
N THR A 51 -20.20 -0.71 14.61
CA THR A 51 -21.66 -0.54 14.50
C THR A 51 -22.08 -0.06 13.11
N GLN A 52 -21.21 0.70 12.45
CA GLN A 52 -21.43 1.28 11.13
C GLN A 52 -20.12 1.35 10.33
N GLY A 53 -20.21 1.09 9.02
CA GLY A 53 -19.21 1.47 8.04
C GLY A 53 -19.80 2.49 7.07
N GLU A 54 -18.96 3.40 6.58
CA GLU A 54 -19.36 4.43 5.63
C GLU A 54 -18.31 4.60 4.55
N GLY A 55 -18.77 4.73 3.31
CA GLY A 55 -17.98 5.04 2.15
C GLY A 55 -18.43 6.33 1.47
N SER A 56 -17.49 7.21 1.13
CA SER A 56 -17.77 8.44 0.37
C SER A 56 -16.55 8.91 -0.42
N PHE A 57 -16.69 10.02 -1.16
CA PHE A 57 -15.64 10.58 -1.98
C PHE A 57 -15.35 12.03 -1.58
N ASP A 58 -14.15 12.31 -1.09
CA ASP A 58 -13.69 13.66 -0.74
C ASP A 58 -13.43 14.52 -1.99
N SER A 59 -13.03 13.90 -3.10
CA SER A 59 -12.85 14.58 -4.38
C SER A 59 -13.01 13.64 -5.56
N VAL A 60 -13.53 14.16 -6.68
CA VAL A 60 -13.69 13.46 -7.95
C VAL A 60 -13.24 14.40 -9.06
N ASN A 61 -12.08 14.12 -9.64
CA ASN A 61 -11.40 15.01 -10.59
C ASN A 61 -11.15 14.29 -11.92
N GLY A 62 -11.47 14.95 -13.04
CA GLY A 62 -11.22 14.42 -14.38
C GLY A 62 -12.13 13.24 -14.80
N VAL A 63 -13.00 12.75 -13.91
CA VAL A 63 -13.98 11.72 -14.22
C VAL A 63 -15.11 12.33 -15.06
N MET A 64 -15.29 11.81 -16.26
CA MET A 64 -16.29 12.26 -17.24
C MET A 64 -17.17 11.11 -17.72
N ASN A 65 -16.58 9.93 -17.92
CA ASN A 65 -17.28 8.74 -18.39
C ASN A 65 -16.79 7.49 -17.67
N GLU A 66 -17.68 6.53 -17.55
CA GLU A 66 -17.41 5.17 -17.06
C GLU A 66 -18.04 4.18 -18.04
N ASN A 67 -17.39 3.05 -18.20
CA ASN A 67 -17.86 1.95 -19.03
C ASN A 67 -17.59 0.61 -18.35
N ASP A 68 -18.62 -0.23 -18.30
CA ASP A 68 -18.49 -1.64 -17.91
C ASP A 68 -19.06 -2.50 -19.03
N ASN A 69 -18.19 -3.32 -19.62
CA ASN A 69 -18.53 -4.26 -20.71
C ASN A 69 -19.29 -3.61 -21.88
N GLY A 70 -18.93 -2.37 -22.24
CA GLY A 70 -19.54 -1.61 -23.33
C GLY A 70 -20.72 -0.74 -22.93
N ASN A 71 -21.17 -0.78 -21.67
CA ASN A 71 -22.32 -0.01 -21.19
C ASN A 71 -21.86 1.18 -20.35
N ALA A 72 -22.39 2.36 -20.64
CA ALA A 72 -22.04 3.57 -19.89
C ALA A 72 -22.76 3.63 -18.53
N ASN A 73 -22.09 4.17 -17.52
CA ASN A 73 -22.63 4.34 -16.16
C ASN A 73 -23.16 3.02 -15.58
N THR A 74 -22.42 1.94 -15.75
CA THR A 74 -22.76 0.61 -15.23
C THR A 74 -21.72 0.25 -14.16
N PHE A 75 -21.89 0.84 -12.98
CA PHE A 75 -20.98 0.65 -11.85
C PHE A 75 -21.75 0.25 -10.60
N SER A 76 -21.02 -0.19 -9.58
CA SER A 76 -21.52 -0.37 -8.23
C SER A 76 -20.67 0.42 -7.23
N LEU A 77 -21.31 0.94 -6.19
CA LEU A 77 -20.64 1.27 -4.94
C LEU A 77 -20.77 0.05 -4.04
N GLN A 78 -19.65 -0.44 -3.52
CA GLN A 78 -19.62 -1.58 -2.63
C GLN A 78 -18.94 -1.17 -1.33
N LEU A 79 -19.61 -1.43 -0.21
CA LEU A 79 -19.04 -1.39 1.12
C LEU A 79 -19.02 -2.82 1.65
N ASN A 80 -17.82 -3.41 1.71
CA ASN A 80 -17.63 -4.81 2.04
C ASN A 80 -17.06 -4.96 3.46
N THR A 81 -17.57 -5.91 4.23
CA THR A 81 -16.97 -6.27 5.50
C THR A 81 -15.75 -7.17 5.29
N ASN A 82 -14.94 -7.39 6.34
CA ASN A 82 -14.10 -8.60 6.36
C ASN A 82 -14.96 -9.87 6.38
N ARG A 83 -14.34 -11.00 6.06
CA ARG A 83 -14.92 -12.33 6.35
C ARG A 83 -14.84 -12.62 7.84
N PHE A 84 -15.86 -13.25 8.41
CA PHE A 84 -15.94 -13.54 9.84
C PHE A 84 -16.59 -14.89 10.13
N LYS A 85 -16.29 -15.48 11.29
CA LYS A 85 -16.99 -16.68 11.76
C LYS A 85 -18.41 -16.30 12.17
N SER A 86 -19.41 -17.04 11.72
CA SER A 86 -20.80 -16.84 12.09
C SER A 86 -21.52 -18.17 12.35
N ASN A 87 -22.49 -18.14 13.25
CA ASN A 87 -23.41 -19.24 13.49
C ASN A 87 -24.28 -19.56 12.27
N ALA A 88 -24.40 -18.63 11.30
CA ALA A 88 -25.13 -18.86 10.06
C ALA A 88 -24.59 -20.07 9.27
N CYS A 89 -23.27 -20.32 9.29
CA CYS A 89 -22.71 -21.54 8.69
C CYS A 89 -23.35 -22.81 9.26
N ASN A 90 -23.58 -22.87 10.59
CA ASN A 90 -24.24 -24.00 11.24
C ASN A 90 -25.75 -24.02 10.98
N THR A 91 -26.41 -22.87 11.09
CA THR A 91 -27.85 -22.71 10.84
C THR A 91 -28.24 -23.16 9.43
N PHE A 92 -27.39 -22.86 8.44
CA PHE A 92 -27.59 -23.24 7.05
C PHE A 92 -26.89 -24.56 6.68
N HIS A 93 -26.38 -25.30 7.66
CA HIS A 93 -25.79 -26.63 7.49
C HIS A 93 -24.63 -26.69 6.48
N ALA A 94 -23.77 -25.67 6.48
CA ALA A 94 -22.48 -25.71 5.77
C ALA A 94 -21.68 -26.94 6.23
N THR A 95 -21.11 -27.67 5.28
CA THR A 95 -20.30 -28.86 5.57
C THR A 95 -18.80 -28.58 5.52
N ASP A 96 -18.40 -27.42 4.98
CA ASP A 96 -17.01 -26.98 5.03
C ASP A 96 -16.66 -26.46 6.44
N PRO A 97 -15.65 -27.05 7.12
CA PRO A 97 -15.25 -26.62 8.45
C PRO A 97 -14.63 -25.21 8.48
N GLY A 98 -14.20 -24.71 7.33
CA GLY A 98 -13.68 -23.37 7.12
C GLY A 98 -14.73 -22.32 6.75
N CYS A 99 -16.03 -22.66 6.77
CA CYS A 99 -17.09 -21.72 6.41
C CYS A 99 -17.02 -20.41 7.22
N GLN A 100 -17.09 -19.30 6.50
CA GLN A 100 -17.17 -17.94 7.01
C GLN A 100 -18.38 -17.22 6.40
N ALA A 101 -18.91 -16.25 7.12
CA ALA A 101 -19.86 -15.28 6.60
C ALA A 101 -19.11 -14.06 6.01
N TRP A 102 -19.71 -13.46 5.00
CA TRP A 102 -19.26 -12.20 4.42
C TRP A 102 -20.47 -11.40 3.94
N GLU A 103 -20.52 -10.12 4.30
CA GLU A 103 -21.65 -9.24 4.02
C GLU A 103 -21.20 -8.01 3.25
N GLN A 104 -22.04 -7.61 2.28
CA GLN A 104 -21.76 -6.50 1.39
C GLN A 104 -22.98 -5.59 1.31
N PHE A 105 -22.78 -4.30 1.54
CA PHE A 105 -23.78 -3.27 1.26
C PHE A 105 -23.51 -2.72 -0.13
N ILE A 106 -24.52 -2.76 -0.99
CA ILE A 106 -24.33 -2.55 -2.43
C ILE A 106 -25.34 -1.52 -2.93
N TYR A 107 -24.82 -0.48 -3.55
CA TYR A 107 -25.56 0.27 -4.55
C TYR A 107 -25.09 -0.14 -5.94
N SER A 108 -26.00 -0.70 -6.72
CA SER A 108 -25.80 -0.94 -8.14
C SER A 108 -26.51 0.14 -8.94
N ASN A 109 -25.81 0.72 -9.93
CA ASN A 109 -26.39 1.71 -10.83
C ASN A 109 -27.41 1.12 -11.82
N SER A 110 -27.67 -0.20 -11.75
CA SER A 110 -28.90 -0.84 -12.21
C SER A 110 -30.04 -0.64 -11.18
N PRO A 111 -30.49 0.61 -11.02
CA PRO A 111 -30.79 1.33 -9.77
C PRO A 111 -31.26 0.47 -8.58
N SER A 112 -30.32 -0.07 -7.82
CA SER A 112 -30.61 -1.00 -6.73
C SER A 112 -29.76 -0.76 -5.49
N LEU A 113 -30.38 -0.54 -4.33
CA LEU A 113 -29.73 -0.57 -3.01
C LEU A 113 -30.17 -1.81 -2.23
N PHE A 114 -29.23 -2.65 -1.81
CA PHE A 114 -29.49 -3.92 -1.13
C PHE A 114 -28.25 -4.44 -0.40
N ILE A 115 -28.41 -5.53 0.35
CA ILE A 115 -27.34 -6.28 1.02
C ILE A 115 -27.19 -7.64 0.33
N GLN A 116 -25.95 -8.07 0.07
CA GLN A 116 -25.64 -9.42 -0.38
C GLN A 116 -24.88 -10.18 0.70
N TYR A 117 -25.36 -11.39 1.00
CA TYR A 117 -24.82 -12.27 2.04
C TYR A 117 -24.14 -13.47 1.38
N TRP A 118 -22.99 -13.86 1.91
CA TRP A 118 -22.21 -14.99 1.42
C TRP A 118 -21.80 -15.97 2.51
N LEU A 119 -21.84 -17.26 2.19
CA LEU A 119 -21.21 -18.35 2.94
C LEU A 119 -20.01 -18.89 2.16
N LEU A 120 -18.80 -18.71 2.70
CA LEU A 120 -17.51 -18.85 2.00
C LEU A 120 -16.50 -19.74 2.77
N PRO A 121 -16.00 -20.82 2.15
CA PRO A 121 -16.79 -21.72 1.30
C PRO A 121 -17.91 -22.38 2.11
N PHE A 122 -18.95 -22.85 1.43
CA PHE A 122 -20.10 -23.50 2.09
C PHE A 122 -19.90 -25.02 2.19
N ALA A 123 -19.47 -25.66 1.10
CA ALA A 123 -19.33 -27.10 1.00
C ALA A 123 -18.45 -27.50 -0.20
N ALA A 124 -18.22 -28.81 -0.36
CA ALA A 124 -17.60 -29.37 -1.56
C ALA A 124 -18.43 -29.08 -2.83
N ALA A 125 -17.78 -29.05 -3.99
CA ALA A 125 -18.45 -28.83 -5.27
C ALA A 125 -19.59 -29.84 -5.50
N GLY A 126 -20.72 -29.37 -6.03
CA GLY A 126 -21.91 -30.18 -6.28
C GLY A 126 -22.90 -30.28 -5.10
N THR A 127 -22.54 -29.80 -3.91
CA THR A 127 -23.51 -29.64 -2.81
C THR A 127 -24.52 -28.53 -3.13
N ALA A 128 -25.81 -28.78 -2.89
CA ALA A 128 -26.85 -27.78 -3.08
C ALA A 128 -26.78 -26.71 -1.98
N CYS A 129 -26.93 -25.44 -2.39
CA CYS A 129 -27.07 -24.34 -1.44
C CYS A 129 -28.40 -24.39 -0.68
N PRO A 130 -28.51 -23.70 0.47
CA PRO A 130 -29.76 -23.61 1.21
C PRO A 130 -30.91 -23.09 0.35
N ALA A 131 -32.15 -23.42 0.70
CA ALA A 131 -33.32 -22.99 -0.08
C ALA A 131 -33.35 -21.46 -0.22
N GLY A 132 -33.50 -20.97 -1.45
CA GLY A 132 -33.51 -19.53 -1.79
C GLY A 132 -32.13 -18.93 -2.03
N TRP A 133 -31.04 -19.64 -1.72
CA TRP A 133 -29.67 -19.21 -2.00
C TRP A 133 -29.22 -19.67 -3.37
N ASN A 134 -28.34 -18.88 -3.99
CA ASN A 134 -27.69 -19.19 -5.25
C ASN A 134 -26.34 -19.85 -5.01
N ALA A 135 -25.97 -20.77 -5.90
CA ALA A 135 -24.67 -21.42 -5.88
C ALA A 135 -23.64 -20.63 -6.70
N PHE A 136 -22.44 -20.49 -6.13
CA PHE A 136 -21.24 -20.00 -6.79
C PHE A 136 -20.17 -21.09 -6.72
N ASN A 137 -19.78 -21.64 -7.87
CA ASN A 137 -18.83 -22.75 -7.93
C ASN A 137 -17.42 -22.23 -8.18
N TRP A 138 -16.50 -22.58 -7.28
CA TRP A 138 -15.08 -22.29 -7.43
C TRP A 138 -14.40 -23.38 -8.25
N PRO A 139 -13.60 -23.03 -9.26
CA PRO A 139 -12.93 -24.03 -10.07
C PRO A 139 -11.73 -24.66 -9.36
N THR A 140 -11.06 -23.94 -8.46
CA THR A 140 -9.88 -24.43 -7.72
C THR A 140 -9.70 -23.65 -6.40
N PRO A 141 -9.70 -24.33 -5.23
CA PRO A 141 -10.15 -25.71 -5.03
C PRO A 141 -11.63 -25.87 -5.47
N GLN A 142 -12.03 -27.08 -5.84
CA GLN A 142 -13.41 -27.36 -6.25
C GLN A 142 -14.34 -27.34 -5.03
N GLN A 143 -15.02 -26.21 -4.83
CA GLN A 143 -15.92 -25.97 -3.72
C GLN A 143 -17.11 -25.11 -4.17
N VAL A 144 -18.20 -25.13 -3.40
CA VAL A 144 -19.36 -24.27 -3.61
C VAL A 144 -19.44 -23.23 -2.48
N SER A 145 -19.73 -22.00 -2.86
CA SER A 145 -20.17 -20.93 -1.98
C SER A 145 -21.62 -20.60 -2.27
N CYS A 146 -22.32 -20.06 -1.28
CA CYS A 146 -23.72 -19.72 -1.42
C CYS A 146 -23.91 -18.23 -1.19
N PHE A 147 -24.71 -17.57 -2.03
CA PHE A 147 -25.09 -16.18 -1.83
C PHE A 147 -26.59 -15.92 -1.96
N ILE A 148 -27.08 -14.92 -1.25
CA ILE A 148 -28.47 -14.45 -1.33
C ILE A 148 -28.49 -12.92 -1.16
N ASN A 149 -29.50 -12.29 -1.72
CA ASN A 149 -29.70 -10.85 -1.57
C ASN A 149 -30.90 -10.57 -0.65
N SER A 150 -30.79 -9.50 0.13
CA SER A 150 -31.94 -8.90 0.78
C SER A 150 -32.96 -8.39 -0.24
N VAL A 151 -34.12 -7.95 0.26
CA VAL A 151 -34.96 -7.03 -0.50
C VAL A 151 -34.19 -5.76 -0.85
N MET A 152 -34.57 -5.10 -1.93
CA MET A 152 -33.95 -3.85 -2.38
C MET A 152 -34.88 -2.65 -2.26
N ALA A 153 -34.34 -1.45 -2.11
CA ALA A 153 -35.08 -0.21 -2.39
C ALA A 153 -35.25 -0.05 -3.91
N ASN A 154 -36.35 -0.57 -4.46
CA ASN A 154 -36.59 -0.64 -5.90
C ASN A 154 -37.22 0.64 -6.46
N ASN A 155 -36.81 1.00 -7.70
CA ASN A 155 -37.39 2.06 -8.54
C ASN A 155 -37.42 3.48 -7.95
N ASN A 156 -36.79 3.72 -6.80
CA ASN A 156 -36.73 5.05 -6.18
C ASN A 156 -35.32 5.64 -6.16
N VAL A 157 -34.28 4.82 -6.26
CA VAL A 157 -32.91 5.33 -6.41
C VAL A 157 -32.70 5.69 -7.89
N PRO A 158 -32.40 6.94 -8.24
CA PRO A 158 -32.16 7.32 -9.63
C PRO A 158 -30.84 6.73 -10.14
N VAL A 159 -30.80 6.36 -11.43
CA VAL A 159 -29.54 6.09 -12.14
C VAL A 159 -28.66 7.33 -12.07
N GLN A 160 -27.40 7.15 -11.69
CA GLN A 160 -26.42 8.22 -11.61
C GLN A 160 -25.52 8.25 -12.84
N ASN A 161 -25.17 9.46 -13.28
CA ASN A 161 -23.98 9.62 -14.10
C ASN A 161 -22.76 9.47 -13.19
N ILE A 162 -21.67 8.90 -13.70
CA ILE A 162 -20.44 8.72 -12.91
C ILE A 162 -19.88 10.04 -12.36
N THR A 163 -20.17 11.16 -13.01
CA THR A 163 -19.78 12.50 -12.53
C THR A 163 -20.44 12.88 -11.19
N ALA A 164 -21.48 12.15 -10.75
CA ALA A 164 -22.18 12.40 -9.50
C ALA A 164 -21.52 11.74 -8.28
N LEU A 165 -20.47 10.93 -8.45
CA LEU A 165 -19.79 10.19 -7.35
C LEU A 165 -19.47 11.08 -6.14
N GLY A 166 -18.98 12.31 -6.37
CA GLY A 166 -18.65 13.26 -5.29
C GLY A 166 -19.84 13.73 -4.43
N THR A 167 -21.07 13.32 -4.78
CA THR A 167 -22.29 13.60 -4.01
C THR A 167 -22.87 12.35 -3.35
N MET A 168 -22.21 11.20 -3.54
CA MET A 168 -22.71 9.91 -3.11
C MET A 168 -22.00 9.42 -1.86
N LYS A 169 -22.75 8.73 -1.01
CA LYS A 169 -22.26 8.09 0.20
C LYS A 169 -23.06 6.81 0.47
N LEU A 170 -22.38 5.74 0.86
CA LEU A 170 -22.99 4.45 1.18
C LEU A 170 -22.64 4.05 2.61
N ASP A 171 -23.67 3.79 3.40
CA ASP A 171 -23.57 3.36 4.79
C ASP A 171 -24.10 1.93 4.94
N GLY A 172 -23.43 1.16 5.77
CA GLY A 172 -23.87 -0.16 6.23
C GLY A 172 -23.90 -0.22 7.75
N PHE A 173 -24.93 -0.86 8.30
CA PHE A 173 -25.15 -0.95 9.74
C PHE A 173 -25.27 -2.40 10.20
N VAL A 174 -24.79 -2.70 11.41
CA VAL A 174 -24.90 -4.05 12.03
C VAL A 174 -26.32 -4.50 12.34
N GLY A 175 -27.30 -3.59 12.22
CA GLY A 175 -28.73 -3.91 12.28
C GLY A 175 -29.29 -4.40 10.96
N ASP A 176 -28.44 -4.75 9.99
CA ASP A 176 -28.79 -5.12 8.62
C ASP A 176 -29.61 -4.03 7.93
N GLU A 177 -28.98 -2.88 7.75
CA GLU A 177 -29.54 -1.77 6.98
C GLU A 177 -28.47 -1.17 6.08
N ALA A 178 -28.83 -0.89 4.83
CA ALA A 178 -28.03 -0.12 3.90
C ALA A 178 -28.67 1.24 3.70
N THR A 179 -27.87 2.31 3.76
CA THR A 179 -28.32 3.67 3.41
C THR A 179 -27.47 4.24 2.29
N LEU A 180 -28.11 4.79 1.27
CA LEU A 180 -27.45 5.51 0.19
C LEU A 180 -27.87 6.98 0.23
N THR A 181 -26.89 7.87 0.28
CA THR A 181 -27.10 9.31 0.09
C THR A 181 -26.68 9.71 -1.31
N ILE A 182 -27.51 10.50 -1.99
CA ILE A 182 -27.20 11.15 -3.27
C ILE A 182 -27.57 12.62 -3.15
N GLY A 183 -26.57 13.49 -3.03
CA GLY A 183 -26.77 14.91 -2.74
C GLY A 183 -27.56 15.10 -1.44
N ASN A 184 -28.82 15.50 -1.56
CA ASN A 184 -29.71 15.81 -0.44
C ASN A 184 -30.78 14.73 -0.18
N THR A 185 -30.74 13.61 -0.91
CA THR A 185 -31.71 12.53 -0.78
C THR A 185 -31.07 11.27 -0.22
N LEU A 186 -31.72 10.67 0.78
CA LEU A 186 -31.34 9.40 1.38
C LEU A 186 -32.33 8.31 0.98
N TYR A 187 -31.82 7.11 0.76
CA TYR A 187 -32.58 5.90 0.50
C TYR A 187 -32.13 4.82 1.46
N THR A 188 -33.07 4.04 2.01
CA THR A 188 -32.74 2.90 2.88
C THR A 188 -33.30 1.61 2.33
N ALA A 189 -32.54 0.53 2.51
CA ALA A 189 -32.94 -0.83 2.23
C ALA A 189 -32.65 -1.72 3.46
N PRO A 190 -33.62 -2.46 3.96
CA PRO A 190 -33.41 -3.39 5.06
C PRO A 190 -32.79 -4.69 4.55
N GLY A 191 -31.97 -5.30 5.40
CA GLY A 191 -31.55 -6.68 5.29
C GLY A 191 -32.48 -7.65 6.03
N ASP A 192 -32.11 -8.93 5.98
CA ASP A 192 -32.84 -10.04 6.60
C ASP A 192 -32.22 -10.50 7.93
N ASN A 193 -31.12 -9.85 8.38
CA ASN A 193 -30.35 -10.22 9.58
C ASN A 193 -29.91 -11.68 9.57
N LEU A 194 -29.44 -12.16 8.41
CA LEU A 194 -28.98 -13.55 8.23
C LEU A 194 -27.71 -13.84 9.02
N PHE A 195 -26.92 -12.80 9.33
CA PHE A 195 -25.68 -12.86 10.09
C PHE A 195 -25.77 -12.02 11.39
N PRO A 196 -26.54 -12.47 12.40
CA PRO A 196 -26.70 -11.72 13.65
C PRO A 196 -25.38 -11.53 14.42
N ASP A 197 -24.35 -12.30 14.08
CA ASP A 197 -23.01 -12.18 14.66
C ASP A 197 -22.17 -11.06 14.02
N LEU A 198 -22.69 -10.33 13.01
CA LEU A 198 -21.98 -9.27 12.28
C LEU A 198 -21.38 -8.23 13.24
N THR A 199 -22.13 -7.83 14.28
CA THR A 199 -21.64 -6.90 15.31
C THR A 199 -20.32 -7.36 15.94
N ASN A 200 -20.15 -8.67 16.11
CA ASN A 200 -18.95 -9.26 16.70
C ASN A 200 -17.87 -9.58 15.65
N GLY A 201 -18.24 -9.74 14.38
CA GLY A 201 -17.34 -10.14 13.30
C GLY A 201 -16.77 -8.99 12.46
N TRP A 202 -17.47 -7.85 12.37
CA TRP A 202 -17.10 -6.74 11.49
C TRP A 202 -16.00 -5.86 12.11
N ARG A 203 -14.83 -5.84 11.46
CA ARG A 203 -13.61 -5.11 11.85
C ARG A 203 -12.94 -4.37 10.72
N PHE A 204 -13.21 -4.75 9.47
CA PHE A 204 -12.68 -4.08 8.29
C PHE A 204 -13.81 -3.60 7.40
N SER A 205 -13.62 -2.45 6.77
CA SER A 205 -14.47 -1.99 5.68
C SER A 205 -13.60 -1.65 4.47
N GLU A 206 -13.87 -2.30 3.35
CA GLU A 206 -13.44 -1.88 2.03
C GLU A 206 -14.58 -1.07 1.43
N PHE A 207 -14.27 0.08 0.83
CA PHE A 207 -15.26 0.84 0.07
C PHE A 207 -14.63 1.41 -1.18
N ASN A 208 -15.31 1.20 -2.32
CA ASN A 208 -14.98 1.89 -3.55
C ASN A 208 -16.10 1.82 -4.60
N VAL A 209 -15.82 2.39 -5.76
CA VAL A 209 -16.57 2.21 -7.00
C VAL A 209 -15.93 1.12 -7.86
N PHE A 210 -16.73 0.13 -8.26
CA PHE A 210 -16.31 -1.04 -9.01
C PHE A 210 -17.27 -1.34 -10.17
N GLY A 211 -16.92 -2.31 -11.02
CA GLY A 211 -17.85 -2.87 -12.00
C GLY A 211 -19.14 -3.40 -11.37
N ASP A 212 -20.19 -3.58 -12.16
CA ASP A 212 -21.53 -3.94 -11.68
C ASP A 212 -21.73 -5.47 -11.62
N ALA A 213 -21.01 -6.11 -10.69
CA ALA A 213 -21.01 -7.55 -10.37
C ALA A 213 -20.23 -8.45 -11.36
N ASN A 214 -20.16 -9.75 -11.05
CA ASN A 214 -19.49 -10.79 -11.86
C ASN A 214 -18.00 -10.51 -12.13
N SER A 215 -17.28 -9.92 -11.16
CA SER A 215 -15.85 -9.59 -11.31
C SER A 215 -15.56 -8.63 -12.48
N SER A 216 -16.56 -7.83 -12.88
CA SER A 216 -16.43 -6.82 -13.92
C SER A 216 -15.58 -5.62 -13.46
N GLN A 217 -15.26 -4.73 -14.41
CA GLN A 217 -14.44 -3.56 -14.18
C GLN A 217 -15.19 -2.28 -14.54
N ALA A 218 -15.22 -1.31 -13.63
CA ALA A 218 -15.61 0.06 -13.95
C ALA A 218 -14.43 0.76 -14.64
N VAL A 219 -14.56 1.06 -15.93
CA VAL A 219 -13.50 1.67 -16.74
C VAL A 219 -13.72 3.17 -16.85
N PHE A 220 -12.97 3.95 -16.07
CA PHE A 220 -12.95 5.40 -16.14
C PHE A 220 -12.14 5.92 -17.34
N ASN A 221 -12.49 7.11 -17.84
CA ASN A 221 -11.67 7.80 -18.84
C ASN A 221 -10.26 8.13 -18.29
N ASN A 222 -9.30 8.24 -19.20
CA ASN A 222 -7.96 8.74 -18.87
C ASN A 222 -8.03 10.14 -18.25
N GLY A 223 -7.15 10.46 -17.31
CA GLY A 223 -7.24 11.73 -16.56
C GLY A 223 -7.94 11.61 -15.21
N SER A 224 -8.55 10.46 -14.91
CA SER A 224 -9.42 10.30 -13.74
C SER A 224 -8.64 10.13 -12.45
N THR A 225 -9.06 10.85 -11.41
CA THR A 225 -8.51 10.79 -10.07
C THR A 225 -9.64 10.96 -9.06
N ILE A 226 -9.76 10.03 -8.12
CA ILE A 226 -10.75 10.11 -7.03
C ILE A 226 -10.06 9.97 -5.68
N THR A 227 -10.59 10.67 -4.68
CA THR A 227 -10.17 10.55 -3.29
C THR A 227 -11.30 9.91 -2.51
N VAL A 228 -11.06 8.70 -2.04
CA VAL A 228 -12.02 7.85 -1.33
C VAL A 228 -11.85 8.04 0.17
N ARG A 229 -12.96 8.09 0.89
CA ARG A 229 -13.03 8.08 2.35
C ARG A 229 -13.77 6.82 2.80
N THR A 230 -13.13 6.06 3.67
CA THR A 230 -13.73 4.89 4.32
C THR A 230 -13.69 5.08 5.83
N ALA A 231 -14.86 5.16 6.44
CA ALA A 231 -15.04 5.49 7.84
C ALA A 231 -15.71 4.33 8.59
N MET A 232 -15.41 4.19 9.88
CA MET A 232 -15.96 3.12 10.73
C MET A 232 -16.29 3.64 12.13
N ASP A 233 -17.48 3.31 12.63
CA ASP A 233 -17.87 3.57 14.02
C ASP A 233 -17.51 2.36 14.88
N SER A 234 -16.51 2.51 15.73
CA SER A 234 -16.11 1.50 16.72
C SER A 234 -16.44 1.91 18.16
N GLY A 235 -17.24 2.96 18.35
CA GLY A 235 -17.49 3.59 19.66
C GLY A 235 -16.26 4.28 20.26
N MET A 236 -15.17 4.42 19.50
CA MET A 236 -13.91 5.04 19.92
C MET A 236 -13.54 6.20 18.97
N PRO A 237 -14.22 7.35 19.05
CA PRO A 237 -14.02 8.46 18.10
C PRO A 237 -12.61 9.08 18.15
N ALA A 238 -11.89 8.93 19.26
CA ALA A 238 -10.52 9.42 19.38
C ALA A 238 -9.46 8.45 18.81
N THR A 239 -9.84 7.21 18.46
CA THR A 239 -8.92 6.20 17.96
C THR A 239 -9.17 6.01 16.48
N PRO A 240 -8.29 6.50 15.59
CA PRO A 240 -8.50 6.32 14.18
C PRO A 240 -8.33 4.86 13.74
N PRO A 241 -8.94 4.46 12.61
CA PRO A 241 -8.72 3.15 12.03
C PRO A 241 -7.28 3.00 11.53
N THR A 242 -6.79 1.77 11.62
CA THR A 242 -5.55 1.33 10.97
C THR A 242 -5.82 1.19 9.46
N CYS A 243 -4.84 1.55 8.63
CA CYS A 243 -4.87 1.20 7.20
C CYS A 243 -4.52 -0.27 7.03
N SER A 244 -5.31 -1.00 6.24
CA SER A 244 -4.98 -2.33 5.75
C SER A 244 -5.09 -2.37 4.22
N GLN A 245 -4.03 -2.75 3.53
CA GLN A 245 -4.00 -2.91 2.08
C GLN A 245 -4.53 -4.29 1.71
N GLN A 246 -5.83 -4.44 1.85
CA GLN A 246 -6.58 -5.65 1.54
C GLN A 246 -7.92 -5.24 0.91
N GLY A 247 -8.25 -5.87 -0.22
CA GLY A 247 -9.58 -5.82 -0.80
C GLY A 247 -10.34 -7.13 -0.62
N PHE A 248 -11.68 -7.07 -0.62
CA PHE A 248 -12.56 -8.22 -0.44
C PHE A 248 -13.38 -8.52 -1.69
N THR A 249 -13.71 -7.52 -2.52
CA THR A 249 -14.46 -7.70 -3.75
C THR A 249 -13.62 -8.22 -4.91
N GLY A 250 -14.23 -9.05 -5.76
CA GLY A 250 -13.67 -9.52 -7.03
C GLY A 250 -13.90 -8.55 -8.19
N GLU A 251 -14.78 -7.56 -8.05
CA GLU A 251 -14.92 -6.50 -9.04
C GLU A 251 -13.75 -5.50 -8.94
N THR A 252 -13.50 -4.74 -10.00
CA THR A 252 -12.38 -3.79 -10.09
C THR A 252 -12.82 -2.44 -10.63
N ASN A 253 -11.93 -1.47 -10.55
CA ASN A 253 -11.91 -0.33 -11.45
C ASN A 253 -10.53 -0.21 -12.13
N ASN A 254 -10.37 0.71 -13.08
CA ASN A 254 -9.11 0.89 -13.82
C ASN A 254 -8.15 1.93 -13.21
N LEU A 255 -8.36 2.36 -11.97
CA LEU A 255 -7.49 3.29 -11.24
C LEU A 255 -6.47 2.51 -10.40
N THR A 256 -5.37 3.15 -10.03
CA THR A 256 -4.31 2.58 -9.17
C THR A 256 -4.17 3.42 -7.90
N LEU A 257 -3.77 2.79 -6.79
CA LEU A 257 -3.54 3.49 -5.51
C LEU A 257 -2.28 4.37 -5.59
N VAL A 258 -2.39 5.69 -5.43
CA VAL A 258 -1.27 6.62 -5.72
C VAL A 258 -0.70 7.35 -4.49
N SER A 259 -1.21 7.08 -3.29
CA SER A 259 -0.69 7.65 -2.04
C SER A 259 -1.02 6.77 -0.85
N ALA A 260 -0.15 6.77 0.16
CA ALA A 260 -0.43 6.11 1.42
C ALA A 260 -1.64 6.78 2.08
N PRO A 261 -2.58 6.03 2.69
CA PRO A 261 -3.79 6.65 3.21
C PRO A 261 -3.50 7.64 4.33
N ALA A 262 -4.14 8.79 4.27
CA ALA A 262 -4.21 9.69 5.40
C ALA A 262 -5.20 9.12 6.41
N VAL A 263 -4.88 9.28 7.69
CA VAL A 263 -5.74 8.87 8.79
C VAL A 263 -6.39 10.10 9.38
N ALA A 264 -7.73 10.15 9.36
CA ALA A 264 -8.52 11.27 9.84
C ALA A 264 -9.22 10.89 11.16
N PRO A 265 -8.73 11.39 12.31
CA PRO A 265 -9.51 11.32 13.55
C PRO A 265 -10.71 12.26 13.43
N ASP A 266 -11.90 11.78 13.80
CA ASP A 266 -13.14 12.55 13.78
C ASP A 266 -13.94 12.24 15.04
N VAL A 267 -14.65 13.23 15.60
CA VAL A 267 -15.42 13.08 16.83
C VAL A 267 -16.67 12.20 16.67
N VAL A 268 -17.08 11.92 15.44
CA VAL A 268 -18.24 11.09 15.09
C VAL A 268 -17.81 9.81 14.37
N LEU A 269 -17.03 9.93 13.29
CA LEU A 269 -16.72 8.76 12.43
C LEU A 269 -15.27 8.77 11.90
N PRO A 270 -14.31 8.17 12.64
CA PRO A 270 -12.93 8.08 12.22
C PRO A 270 -12.75 7.34 10.88
N SER A 271 -11.79 7.77 10.07
CA SER A 271 -11.65 7.28 8.68
C SER A 271 -10.21 7.18 8.20
N ILE A 272 -10.04 6.37 7.15
CA ILE A 272 -8.91 6.48 6.23
C ILE A 272 -9.36 7.22 4.98
N ILE A 273 -8.43 7.96 4.36
CA ILE A 273 -8.65 8.72 3.13
C ILE A 273 -7.50 8.40 2.18
N PHE A 274 -7.81 7.97 0.96
CA PHE A 274 -6.80 7.60 -0.02
C PHE A 274 -7.17 8.06 -1.41
N THR A 275 -6.16 8.21 -2.27
CA THR A 275 -6.35 8.66 -3.66
C THR A 275 -5.98 7.55 -4.61
N GLU A 276 -6.80 7.40 -5.64
CA GLU A 276 -6.55 6.52 -6.78
C GLU A 276 -6.63 7.30 -8.09
N SER A 277 -5.82 6.89 -9.07
CA SER A 277 -5.72 7.58 -10.35
C SER A 277 -5.24 6.67 -11.47
N ASN A 278 -5.61 7.01 -12.71
CA ASN A 278 -5.00 6.45 -13.91
C ASN A 278 -3.97 7.40 -14.55
N ASN A 279 -3.59 8.49 -13.86
CA ASN A 279 -2.55 9.43 -14.28
C ASN A 279 -1.15 9.10 -13.77
N ALA A 280 -1.03 8.25 -12.74
CA ALA A 280 0.25 7.90 -12.12
C ALA A 280 0.45 6.38 -12.09
N PRO A 281 1.69 5.89 -12.27
CA PRO A 281 1.91 4.47 -12.57
C PRO A 281 2.27 3.56 -11.38
N THR A 282 2.47 4.08 -10.16
CA THR A 282 3.04 3.27 -9.07
C THR A 282 2.03 3.05 -7.94
N PRO A 283 1.53 1.81 -7.77
CA PRO A 283 0.74 1.42 -6.62
C PRO A 283 1.51 1.65 -5.34
N ILE A 284 0.84 2.24 -4.34
CA ILE A 284 1.40 2.55 -3.04
C ILE A 284 0.78 1.68 -1.96
N SER A 285 1.54 1.42 -0.90
CA SER A 285 1.11 0.69 0.30
C SER A 285 0.62 1.59 1.42
N CYS A 286 0.13 1.01 2.54
CA CYS A 286 -0.33 1.78 3.70
C CYS A 286 0.75 2.69 4.31
N ASP A 287 2.03 2.30 4.19
CA ASP A 287 3.18 3.17 4.40
C ASP A 287 4.36 2.62 3.60
N ASN A 288 5.34 3.47 3.25
CA ASN A 288 6.49 3.06 2.43
C ASN A 288 7.79 3.69 2.91
N ALA A 289 8.88 3.02 2.59
CA ALA A 289 10.24 3.46 2.82
C ALA A 289 11.12 3.07 1.62
N ASP A 290 12.21 3.80 1.41
CA ASP A 290 12.95 3.78 0.16
C ASP A 290 14.46 3.61 0.39
N SER A 291 15.10 2.86 -0.49
CA SER A 291 16.56 2.75 -0.66
C SER A 291 16.88 2.89 -2.15
N ILE A 292 17.33 4.06 -2.55
CA ILE A 292 17.40 4.47 -3.97
C ILE A 292 18.80 4.95 -4.35
N GLY A 293 19.12 4.85 -5.64
CA GLY A 293 20.34 5.39 -6.21
C GLY A 293 21.59 4.81 -5.57
N ASP A 294 22.53 5.67 -5.19
CA ASP A 294 23.71 5.32 -4.42
C ASP A 294 23.43 5.07 -2.92
N THR A 295 22.30 4.42 -2.59
CA THR A 295 21.88 4.05 -1.23
C THR A 295 21.47 5.22 -0.33
N HIS A 296 20.72 6.16 -0.91
CA HIS A 296 19.92 7.12 -0.16
C HIS A 296 18.73 6.43 0.49
N LEU A 297 18.64 6.48 1.82
CA LEU A 297 17.59 5.82 2.59
C LEU A 297 16.55 6.84 3.11
N THR A 298 15.27 6.54 2.89
CA THR A 298 14.15 7.22 3.55
C THR A 298 13.36 6.20 4.35
N ASN A 299 13.46 6.24 5.69
CA ASN A 299 12.79 5.26 6.55
C ASN A 299 11.27 5.52 6.68
N PHE A 300 10.52 4.63 7.33
CA PHE A 300 9.06 4.77 7.51
C PHE A 300 8.65 6.06 8.27
N ASN A 301 9.53 6.63 9.09
CA ASN A 301 9.30 7.92 9.77
C ASN A 301 9.66 9.14 8.88
N LYS A 302 9.99 8.91 7.61
CA LYS A 302 10.43 9.88 6.60
C LYS A 302 11.71 10.62 6.99
N VAL A 303 12.62 9.92 7.69
CA VAL A 303 13.99 10.38 7.94
C VAL A 303 14.87 9.98 6.78
N TYR A 304 15.56 10.95 6.20
CA TYR A 304 16.46 10.79 5.06
C TYR A 304 17.91 10.78 5.51
N TYR A 305 18.70 9.80 5.05
CA TYR A 305 20.14 9.73 5.31
C TYR A 305 20.84 8.82 4.29
N ASP A 306 22.14 9.02 4.11
CA ASP A 306 22.95 8.22 3.19
C ASP A 306 23.61 7.06 3.94
N PHE A 307 23.54 5.85 3.37
CA PHE A 307 24.10 4.64 3.98
C PHE A 307 25.06 3.93 3.04
N GLN A 308 26.25 4.50 2.87
CA GLN A 308 27.25 4.10 1.86
C GLN A 308 28.10 2.88 2.24
N ALA A 309 27.63 2.04 3.17
CA ALA A 309 28.34 0.83 3.56
C ALA A 309 28.19 -0.27 2.49
N SER A 310 29.10 -1.24 2.47
CA SER A 310 29.00 -2.41 1.59
C SER A 310 28.88 -3.71 2.39
N GLY A 311 28.08 -4.63 1.85
CA GLY A 311 27.73 -5.93 2.42
C GLY A 311 26.23 -6.22 2.36
N ASP A 312 25.80 -7.22 3.13
CA ASP A 312 24.40 -7.62 3.23
C ASP A 312 23.79 -7.00 4.49
N PHE A 313 22.64 -6.33 4.37
CA PHE A 313 22.00 -5.59 5.47
C PHE A 313 20.51 -5.91 5.58
N VAL A 314 20.00 -5.93 6.82
CA VAL A 314 18.57 -5.96 7.10
C VAL A 314 18.00 -4.60 6.76
N LEU A 315 17.32 -4.51 5.63
CA LEU A 315 16.70 -3.27 5.16
C LEU A 315 15.44 -2.97 5.97
N ALA A 316 14.55 -3.97 6.12
CA ALA A 316 13.33 -3.84 6.90
C ALA A 316 12.91 -5.19 7.51
N GLN A 317 12.36 -5.18 8.72
CA GLN A 317 11.80 -6.35 9.38
C GLN A 317 10.54 -5.94 10.14
N ALA A 318 9.45 -6.65 9.90
CA ALA A 318 8.16 -6.45 10.56
C ALA A 318 7.51 -7.79 10.93
N ALA A 319 6.85 -7.82 12.08
CA ALA A 319 6.13 -9.00 12.53
C ALA A 319 4.84 -9.24 11.73
N PRO A 320 4.38 -10.50 11.59
CA PRO A 320 5.01 -11.71 12.14
C PRO A 320 6.16 -12.28 11.29
N ASP A 321 6.17 -12.04 9.99
CA ASP A 321 6.96 -12.83 9.04
C ASP A 321 7.36 -12.06 7.76
N PHE A 322 7.63 -10.75 7.87
CA PHE A 322 8.13 -9.92 6.78
C PHE A 322 9.58 -9.46 7.05
N LEU A 323 10.51 -9.86 6.19
CA LEU A 323 11.93 -9.51 6.28
C LEU A 323 12.47 -9.16 4.90
N VAL A 324 13.15 -8.03 4.77
CA VAL A 324 13.79 -7.55 3.55
C VAL A 324 15.28 -7.34 3.83
N GLN A 325 16.12 -7.90 2.98
CA GLN A 325 17.57 -7.72 3.00
C GLN A 325 18.05 -7.15 1.66
N THR A 326 19.07 -6.30 1.71
CA THR A 326 19.74 -5.77 0.51
C THR A 326 21.22 -6.12 0.52
N ARG A 327 21.77 -6.43 -0.65
CA ARG A 327 23.20 -6.58 -0.89
C ARG A 327 23.72 -5.30 -1.54
N GLN A 328 24.56 -4.56 -0.83
CA GLN A 328 25.10 -3.26 -1.24
C GLN A 328 26.58 -3.37 -1.62
N ALA A 329 26.94 -2.90 -2.81
CA ALA A 329 28.31 -2.96 -3.33
C ALA A 329 28.94 -1.56 -3.41
N SER A 330 30.21 -1.44 -3.03
CA SER A 330 30.96 -0.18 -3.18
C SER A 330 31.18 0.16 -4.66
N GLY A 331 31.14 1.45 -4.99
CA GLY A 331 31.52 1.99 -6.30
C GLY A 331 33.05 2.04 -6.52
N ALA A 332 33.86 1.50 -5.61
CA ALA A 332 35.31 1.45 -5.75
C ALA A 332 35.75 0.70 -7.04
N PRO A 333 36.87 1.11 -7.67
CA PRO A 333 37.76 2.20 -7.26
C PRO A 333 37.29 3.60 -7.70
N THR A 334 36.27 3.70 -8.56
CA THR A 334 35.84 4.98 -9.15
C THR A 334 35.16 5.90 -8.13
N TRP A 335 34.26 5.33 -7.33
CA TRP A 335 33.47 6.04 -6.32
C TRP A 335 33.52 5.29 -4.98
N PRO A 336 34.66 5.26 -4.29
CA PRO A 336 34.87 4.39 -3.11
C PRO A 336 34.06 4.79 -1.87
N ASN A 337 33.49 6.01 -1.85
CA ASN A 337 32.63 6.49 -0.77
C ASN A 337 31.13 6.44 -1.12
N ALA A 338 30.78 5.77 -2.22
CA ALA A 338 29.41 5.50 -2.62
C ALA A 338 29.18 3.98 -2.72
N SER A 339 27.95 3.53 -2.50
CA SER A 339 27.53 2.15 -2.70
C SER A 339 26.17 2.08 -3.39
N VAL A 340 25.85 0.94 -4.00
CA VAL A 340 24.57 0.72 -4.68
C VAL A 340 23.97 -0.61 -4.28
N ASN A 341 22.64 -0.72 -4.25
CA ASN A 341 21.99 -2.02 -4.12
C ASN A 341 22.22 -2.86 -5.39
N LYS A 342 22.73 -4.08 -5.23
CA LYS A 342 22.98 -5.06 -6.31
C LYS A 342 22.05 -6.26 -6.25
N ALA A 343 21.46 -6.51 -5.09
CA ALA A 343 20.41 -7.50 -4.93
C ALA A 343 19.46 -7.10 -3.80
N VAL A 344 18.23 -7.57 -3.88
CA VAL A 344 17.23 -7.49 -2.81
C VAL A 344 16.61 -8.86 -2.61
N ALA A 345 16.46 -9.27 -1.37
CA ALA A 345 15.77 -10.50 -1.00
C ALA A 345 14.71 -10.21 0.06
N THR A 346 13.57 -10.89 -0.04
CA THR A 346 12.47 -10.78 0.90
C THR A 346 12.02 -12.17 1.35
N GLN A 347 11.64 -12.28 2.61
CA GLN A 347 10.88 -13.38 3.15
C GLN A 347 9.48 -12.87 3.52
N MET A 348 8.45 -13.56 3.03
CA MET A 348 7.04 -13.32 3.32
C MET A 348 6.44 -14.65 3.75
N GLY A 349 6.23 -14.81 5.07
CA GLY A 349 5.92 -16.11 5.64
C GLY A 349 7.07 -17.09 5.45
N LYS A 350 6.79 -18.19 4.73
CA LYS A 350 7.78 -19.22 4.42
C LYS A 350 8.44 -19.04 3.05
N THR A 351 7.90 -18.17 2.22
CA THR A 351 8.41 -17.96 0.86
C THR A 351 9.51 -16.93 0.88
N ARG A 352 10.63 -17.29 0.25
CA ARG A 352 11.77 -16.42 0.05
C ARG A 352 11.89 -16.07 -1.42
N VAL A 353 12.02 -14.79 -1.73
CA VAL A 353 12.24 -14.30 -3.09
C VAL A 353 13.48 -13.42 -3.12
N ALA A 354 14.40 -13.67 -4.05
CA ALA A 354 15.60 -12.87 -4.24
C ALA A 354 15.73 -12.40 -5.69
N LEU A 355 16.03 -11.13 -5.88
CA LEU A 355 16.31 -10.49 -7.16
C LEU A 355 17.76 -10.00 -7.17
N TYR A 356 18.50 -10.40 -8.19
CA TYR A 356 19.85 -9.93 -8.46
C TYR A 356 19.85 -9.16 -9.77
N ILE A 357 20.71 -8.16 -9.91
CA ILE A 357 20.85 -7.40 -11.16
C ILE A 357 22.00 -7.88 -12.07
N ASP A 358 23.04 -8.50 -11.47
CA ASP A 358 24.27 -8.90 -12.15
C ASP A 358 24.59 -10.42 -11.98
N PRO A 359 24.37 -11.26 -13.02
CA PRO A 359 23.35 -11.06 -14.05
C PRO A 359 21.94 -11.01 -13.45
N THR A 360 20.99 -10.44 -14.20
CA THR A 360 19.59 -10.33 -13.75
C THR A 360 18.98 -11.73 -13.59
N ARG A 361 18.53 -12.05 -12.37
CA ARG A 361 17.88 -13.32 -12.04
C ARG A 361 16.92 -13.19 -10.87
N LEU A 362 15.84 -13.96 -10.93
CA LEU A 362 14.85 -14.12 -9.87
C LEU A 362 14.99 -15.54 -9.28
N LEU A 363 15.18 -15.63 -7.97
CA LEU A 363 15.15 -16.89 -7.23
C LEU A 363 13.94 -16.93 -6.31
N ILE A 364 13.19 -18.04 -6.31
CA ILE A 364 12.10 -18.31 -5.37
C ILE A 364 12.47 -19.59 -4.61
N ASP A 365 12.55 -19.48 -3.29
CA ASP A 365 13.01 -20.54 -2.40
C ASP A 365 14.38 -21.15 -2.81
N GLY A 366 15.20 -20.35 -3.50
CA GLY A 366 16.53 -20.73 -4.00
C GLY A 366 16.56 -21.34 -5.40
N ALA A 367 15.40 -21.63 -6.01
CA ALA A 367 15.30 -22.08 -7.40
C ALA A 367 15.15 -20.90 -8.35
N ALA A 368 15.73 -20.98 -9.55
CA ALA A 368 15.56 -19.94 -10.56
C ALA A 368 14.16 -19.96 -11.17
N HIS A 369 13.57 -18.79 -11.33
CA HIS A 369 12.27 -18.58 -11.95
C HIS A 369 12.32 -17.41 -12.92
N ASP A 370 11.45 -17.45 -13.94
CA ASP A 370 11.23 -16.35 -14.86
C ASP A 370 9.79 -15.87 -14.78
N VAL A 371 9.63 -14.54 -14.76
CA VAL A 371 8.33 -13.88 -14.95
C VAL A 371 8.44 -13.07 -16.23
N THR A 372 7.56 -13.38 -17.19
CA THR A 372 7.51 -12.67 -18.46
C THR A 372 7.10 -11.22 -18.22
N ASP A 373 7.60 -10.29 -19.04
CA ASP A 373 7.18 -8.90 -18.96
C ASP A 373 5.66 -8.76 -19.14
N GLY A 374 5.02 -7.92 -18.33
CA GLY A 374 3.57 -7.75 -18.31
C GLY A 374 2.81 -8.82 -17.55
N GLN A 375 3.48 -9.80 -16.93
CA GLN A 375 2.83 -10.95 -16.28
C GLN A 375 2.99 -10.95 -14.75
N ASP A 376 2.17 -11.78 -14.12
CA ASP A 376 2.15 -12.04 -12.68
C ASP A 376 2.33 -13.54 -12.43
N LEU A 377 3.07 -13.87 -11.38
CA LEU A 377 3.25 -15.23 -10.87
C LEU A 377 2.71 -15.27 -9.44
N LEU A 378 1.57 -15.94 -9.23
CA LEU A 378 1.02 -16.21 -7.91
C LEU A 378 1.51 -17.57 -7.40
N LEU A 379 2.13 -17.58 -6.23
CA LEU A 379 2.62 -18.78 -5.57
C LEU A 379 1.52 -19.39 -4.68
N PRO A 380 1.58 -20.71 -4.39
CA PRO A 380 0.61 -21.37 -3.51
C PRO A 380 0.53 -20.81 -2.10
N THR A 381 1.56 -20.09 -1.65
CA THR A 381 1.61 -19.40 -0.36
C THR A 381 0.90 -18.05 -0.36
N GLY A 382 0.34 -17.61 -1.50
CA GLY A 382 -0.31 -16.32 -1.67
C GLY A 382 0.64 -15.17 -2.03
N VAL A 383 1.96 -15.42 -1.99
CA VAL A 383 2.98 -14.46 -2.45
C VAL A 383 2.89 -14.32 -3.97
N GLN A 384 2.85 -13.08 -4.45
CA GLN A 384 2.79 -12.75 -5.88
C GLN A 384 4.06 -12.01 -6.32
N VAL A 385 4.57 -12.39 -7.49
CA VAL A 385 5.66 -11.71 -8.18
C VAL A 385 5.12 -11.12 -9.49
N SER A 386 5.10 -9.80 -9.58
CA SER A 386 4.72 -9.07 -10.79
C SER A 386 5.95 -8.52 -11.50
N ARG A 387 5.95 -8.53 -12.84
CA ARG A 387 6.98 -7.85 -13.65
C ARG A 387 6.35 -6.91 -14.66
N ARG A 388 6.82 -5.65 -14.68
CA ARG A 388 6.47 -4.63 -15.68
C ARG A 388 7.75 -3.89 -16.10
N GLY A 389 8.26 -4.19 -17.29
CA GLY A 389 9.55 -3.77 -17.79
C GLY A 389 10.69 -4.20 -16.85
N ASN A 390 11.32 -3.20 -16.26
CA ASN A 390 12.40 -3.35 -15.29
C ASN A 390 11.95 -3.29 -13.83
N VAL A 391 10.65 -3.19 -13.57
CA VAL A 391 10.06 -3.15 -12.23
C VAL A 391 9.53 -4.53 -11.86
N TYR A 392 9.96 -5.01 -10.70
CA TYR A 392 9.40 -6.18 -10.04
C TYR A 392 8.65 -5.75 -8.77
N VAL A 393 7.47 -6.31 -8.54
CA VAL A 393 6.72 -6.12 -7.29
C VAL A 393 6.49 -7.49 -6.67
N LEU A 394 7.05 -7.68 -5.48
CA LEU A 394 6.88 -8.86 -4.64
C LEU A 394 5.84 -8.50 -3.59
N SER A 395 4.75 -9.25 -3.43
CA SER A 395 3.68 -8.90 -2.49
C SER A 395 3.09 -10.10 -1.76
N SER A 396 2.76 -9.95 -0.49
CA SER A 396 1.99 -10.93 0.29
C SER A 396 0.49 -10.68 0.16
N GLU A 397 -0.32 -11.62 0.66
CA GLU A 397 -1.77 -11.43 0.79
C GLU A 397 -2.16 -10.36 1.83
N SER A 398 -1.26 -10.07 2.79
CA SER A 398 -1.45 -9.02 3.79
C SER A 398 -1.12 -7.61 3.27
N GLY A 399 -0.68 -7.49 2.02
CA GLY A 399 -0.32 -6.22 1.37
C GLY A 399 1.13 -5.78 1.57
N ASP A 400 1.91 -6.48 2.41
CA ASP A 400 3.35 -6.22 2.54
C ASP A 400 4.03 -6.46 1.19
N ASN A 401 4.88 -5.52 0.76
CA ASN A 401 5.48 -5.62 -0.57
C ASN A 401 6.89 -5.03 -0.66
N VAL A 402 7.60 -5.48 -1.70
CA VAL A 402 8.90 -4.97 -2.10
C VAL A 402 8.84 -4.67 -3.59
N ARG A 403 8.99 -3.40 -3.95
CA ARG A 403 9.12 -2.95 -5.34
C ARG A 403 10.61 -2.72 -5.65
N ALA A 404 11.13 -3.46 -6.61
CA ALA A 404 12.51 -3.37 -7.07
C ALA A 404 12.55 -2.88 -8.51
N THR A 405 13.19 -1.73 -8.75
CA THR A 405 13.43 -1.20 -10.11
C THR A 405 14.88 -1.52 -10.49
N LEU A 406 15.07 -2.40 -11.47
CA LEU A 406 16.40 -2.83 -11.93
C LEU A 406 16.88 -1.87 -13.03
N ASN A 407 17.85 -1.04 -12.72
CA ASN A 407 18.42 -0.09 -13.67
C ASN A 407 19.69 -0.69 -14.29
N THR A 408 19.62 -1.02 -15.58
CA THR A 408 20.75 -1.61 -16.34
C THR A 408 21.12 -0.74 -17.56
N PRO A 409 21.51 0.53 -17.36
CA PRO A 409 21.89 1.39 -18.47
C PRO A 409 23.15 0.87 -19.19
N PRO A 410 23.18 0.86 -20.54
CA PRO A 410 24.34 0.38 -21.29
C PRO A 410 25.61 1.19 -20.99
N GLY A 411 26.68 0.51 -20.58
CA GLY A 411 27.99 1.15 -20.32
C GLY A 411 28.07 1.98 -19.03
N ALA A 412 27.08 1.84 -18.15
CA ALA A 412 27.02 2.54 -16.87
C ALA A 412 26.85 1.55 -15.71
N THR A 413 26.85 2.07 -14.48
CA THR A 413 26.67 1.24 -13.28
C THR A 413 25.25 0.65 -13.30
N HIS A 414 25.10 -0.64 -12.99
CA HIS A 414 23.79 -1.24 -12.72
C HIS A 414 23.41 -1.09 -11.23
N TRP A 415 22.17 -0.74 -10.91
CA TRP A 415 21.70 -0.65 -9.52
C TRP A 415 20.21 -1.00 -9.38
N ILE A 416 19.79 -1.27 -8.14
CA ILE A 416 18.38 -1.51 -7.80
C ILE A 416 17.86 -0.38 -6.90
N ASP A 417 16.81 0.29 -7.33
CA ASP A 417 15.99 1.12 -6.42
C ASP A 417 14.99 0.21 -5.72
N VAL A 418 14.99 0.21 -4.39
CA VAL A 418 14.14 -0.64 -3.55
C VAL A 418 13.17 0.23 -2.76
N ASN A 419 11.88 0.00 -2.98
CA ASN A 419 10.81 0.52 -2.14
C ASN A 419 10.22 -0.64 -1.33
N VAL A 420 10.04 -0.42 -0.03
CA VAL A 420 9.44 -1.39 0.89
C VAL A 420 8.11 -0.82 1.39
N GLY A 421 7.05 -1.58 1.14
CA GLY A 421 5.69 -1.25 1.49
C GLY A 421 5.17 -2.06 2.67
N GLN A 422 4.47 -1.40 3.59
CA GLN A 422 3.68 -2.08 4.61
C GLN A 422 2.23 -2.21 4.17
N GLY A 423 1.69 -3.42 4.25
CA GLY A 423 0.28 -3.68 4.03
C GLY A 423 -0.60 -3.28 5.21
N VAL A 424 -0.03 -3.01 6.38
CA VAL A 424 -0.75 -2.51 7.55
C VAL A 424 0.00 -1.36 8.19
N SER A 425 -0.67 -0.25 8.48
CA SER A 425 -0.07 0.92 9.13
C SER A 425 -1.03 1.61 10.11
N PRO A 426 -0.57 1.99 11.32
CA PRO A 426 0.82 1.86 11.81
C PRO A 426 1.15 0.43 12.25
N ARG A 427 2.36 -0.03 11.92
CA ARG A 427 2.95 -1.27 12.45
C ARG A 427 4.45 -1.07 12.71
N PRO A 428 4.99 -1.61 13.82
CA PRO A 428 6.42 -1.55 14.12
C PRO A 428 7.30 -2.17 13.01
N VAL A 429 8.28 -1.40 12.55
CA VAL A 429 9.33 -1.86 11.63
C VAL A 429 10.72 -1.58 12.22
N ARG A 430 11.61 -2.54 12.01
CA ARG A 430 13.04 -2.51 12.39
C ARG A 430 13.90 -2.67 11.13
N GLY A 431 15.22 -2.47 11.23
CA GLY A 431 16.12 -2.46 10.07
C GLY A 431 16.59 -1.06 9.74
N LEU A 432 17.35 -0.92 8.65
CA LEU A 432 17.80 0.40 8.17
C LEU A 432 16.60 1.33 7.87
N LEU A 433 15.53 0.81 7.26
CA LEU A 433 14.29 1.55 7.01
C LEU A 433 13.33 1.58 8.20
N GLY A 434 13.66 0.92 9.31
CA GLY A 434 12.82 0.83 10.49
C GLY A 434 13.25 1.79 11.60
N ASN A 435 12.29 2.51 12.17
CA ASN A 435 12.53 3.43 13.29
C ASN A 435 11.40 3.38 14.33
N SER A 436 10.86 2.18 14.57
CA SER A 436 9.69 1.98 15.42
C SER A 436 9.88 2.61 16.80
N GLY A 437 8.99 3.53 17.16
CA GLY A 437 8.97 4.20 18.47
C GLY A 437 9.98 5.34 18.65
N ALA A 438 10.83 5.61 17.65
CA ALA A 438 11.84 6.67 17.71
C ALA A 438 11.41 7.95 17.00
N LYS A 439 12.02 9.07 17.38
CA LYS A 439 11.74 10.39 16.81
C LYS A 439 12.33 10.52 15.40
N ALA A 440 11.84 11.49 14.63
CA ALA A 440 12.41 11.80 13.31
C ALA A 440 13.89 12.25 13.35
N THR A 441 14.42 12.58 14.54
CA THR A 441 15.82 12.97 14.77
C THR A 441 16.70 11.81 15.22
N GLU A 442 16.20 10.58 15.19
CA GLU A 442 16.84 9.42 15.80
C GLU A 442 16.96 8.26 14.80
N LEU A 443 18.04 7.51 14.91
CA LEU A 443 18.23 6.18 14.31
C LEU A 443 18.38 5.16 15.43
N VAL A 444 17.92 3.92 15.22
CA VAL A 444 17.97 2.87 16.24
C VAL A 444 18.73 1.66 15.73
N THR A 445 19.69 1.18 16.51
CA THR A 445 20.47 -0.04 16.21
C THR A 445 19.62 -1.32 16.42
N ALA A 446 20.10 -2.46 15.94
CA ALA A 446 19.42 -3.75 16.15
C ALA A 446 19.33 -4.22 17.62
N ASN A 447 20.09 -3.63 18.53
CA ASN A 447 19.97 -3.89 19.98
C ASN A 447 19.25 -2.76 20.73
N GLY A 448 18.64 -1.79 20.03
CA GLY A 448 17.80 -0.75 20.63
C GLY A 448 18.55 0.49 21.11
N VAL A 449 19.82 0.65 20.78
CA VAL A 449 20.58 1.87 21.07
C VAL A 449 20.11 2.98 20.13
N VAL A 450 19.75 4.13 20.71
CA VAL A 450 19.28 5.31 19.99
C VAL A 450 20.44 6.23 19.67
N LEU A 451 20.59 6.60 18.39
CA LEU A 451 21.51 7.61 17.89
C LEU A 451 20.73 8.88 17.53
N THR A 452 20.83 9.91 18.36
CA THR A 452 20.16 11.20 18.14
C THR A 452 21.03 12.15 17.31
N ALA A 453 20.43 12.87 16.37
CA ALA A 453 21.10 13.89 15.57
C ALA A 453 21.69 15.01 16.45
N PRO A 454 22.90 15.54 16.14
CA PRO A 454 23.77 15.14 15.03
C PRO A 454 24.45 13.78 15.27
N VAL A 455 24.27 12.85 14.33
CA VAL A 455 24.87 11.52 14.37
C VAL A 455 26.32 11.61 13.91
N LEU A 456 27.25 11.02 14.65
CA LEU A 456 28.65 11.00 14.23
C LEU A 456 28.85 9.98 13.09
N PHE A 457 29.73 10.30 12.15
CA PHE A 457 30.11 9.39 11.07
C PHE A 457 30.57 8.02 11.60
N LYS A 458 31.40 8.02 12.65
CA LYS A 458 31.85 6.79 13.30
C LYS A 458 30.68 5.98 13.88
N ASP A 459 29.66 6.64 14.43
CA ASP A 459 28.52 5.99 15.08
C ASP A 459 27.57 5.40 14.01
N LEU A 460 27.40 6.08 12.88
CA LEU A 460 26.62 5.59 11.75
C LEU A 460 27.24 4.35 11.11
N TYR A 461 28.55 4.38 10.85
CA TYR A 461 29.22 3.33 10.08
C TYR A 461 29.88 2.22 10.91
N HIS A 462 29.97 2.36 12.24
CA HIS A 462 30.42 1.27 13.12
C HIS A 462 29.25 0.67 13.90
N PRO A 463 28.80 1.22 15.06
CA PRO A 463 27.79 0.55 15.86
C PRO A 463 26.44 0.42 15.15
N TYR A 464 26.03 1.39 14.33
CA TYR A 464 24.74 1.30 13.62
C TYR A 464 24.78 0.35 12.42
N ALA A 465 25.69 0.57 11.46
CA ALA A 465 25.83 -0.29 10.28
C ALA A 465 26.09 -1.75 10.66
N GLU A 466 27.00 -2.03 11.60
CA GLU A 466 27.30 -3.41 12.02
C GLU A 466 26.14 -4.06 12.76
N SER A 467 25.32 -3.28 13.48
CA SER A 467 24.13 -3.85 14.14
C SER A 467 23.10 -4.38 13.15
N TRP A 468 23.02 -3.79 11.95
CA TRP A 468 22.07 -4.20 10.90
C TRP A 468 22.69 -5.07 9.81
N ARG A 469 23.99 -5.40 9.94
CA ARG A 469 24.66 -6.33 9.03
C ARG A 469 24.08 -7.72 9.20
N VAL A 470 23.76 -8.38 8.09
CA VAL A 470 23.20 -9.73 8.08
C VAL A 470 24.30 -10.73 8.44
N PRO A 471 24.12 -11.53 9.51
CA PRO A 471 25.03 -12.64 9.78
C PRO A 471 24.95 -13.70 8.67
N PRO A 472 26.06 -14.38 8.31
CA PRO A 472 26.05 -15.38 7.23
C PRO A 472 24.96 -16.47 7.37
N GLY A 473 24.66 -16.89 8.61
CA GLY A 473 23.63 -17.91 8.89
C GLY A 473 22.18 -17.41 8.80
N GLU A 474 21.96 -16.11 8.62
CA GLU A 474 20.64 -15.47 8.56
C GLU A 474 20.38 -14.83 7.19
N SER A 475 21.27 -15.05 6.22
CA SER A 475 21.13 -14.47 4.88
C SER A 475 19.97 -15.10 4.10
N LEU A 476 19.15 -14.24 3.50
CA LEU A 476 18.13 -14.63 2.53
C LEU A 476 18.76 -14.89 1.15
N PHE A 477 20.00 -14.47 0.91
CA PHE A 477 20.70 -14.78 -0.31
C PHE A 477 21.27 -16.20 -0.21
N THR A 478 20.93 -17.05 -1.19
CA THR A 478 21.40 -18.45 -1.24
C THR A 478 22.86 -18.58 -1.64
N GLU A 479 23.43 -17.52 -2.20
CA GLU A 479 24.80 -17.49 -2.69
C GLU A 479 25.66 -16.69 -1.71
N GLU A 480 26.87 -17.21 -1.45
CA GLU A 480 27.90 -16.44 -0.74
C GLU A 480 28.11 -15.10 -1.44
N THR A 481 28.30 -14.07 -0.62
CA THR A 481 28.49 -12.72 -1.14
C THR A 481 29.85 -12.59 -1.81
N THR A 482 29.88 -12.14 -3.05
CA THR A 482 31.10 -11.72 -3.74
C THR A 482 31.49 -10.29 -3.39
N ILE A 483 30.65 -9.60 -2.60
CA ILE A 483 30.87 -8.21 -2.22
C ILE A 483 31.84 -8.14 -1.05
N HIS A 484 32.90 -7.35 -1.22
CA HIS A 484 33.78 -6.99 -0.12
C HIS A 484 33.06 -6.06 0.87
N PHE A 485 33.03 -6.47 2.13
CA PHE A 485 32.42 -5.68 3.20
C PHE A 485 33.31 -4.47 3.52
N GLY A 486 32.68 -3.34 3.76
CA GLY A 486 33.40 -2.08 3.95
C GLY A 486 32.49 -0.95 4.35
N ILE A 487 33.12 0.19 4.65
CA ILE A 487 32.49 1.45 5.01
C ILE A 487 33.17 2.58 4.21
N PRO A 488 32.47 3.70 3.95
CA PRO A 488 33.10 4.86 3.33
C PRO A 488 34.18 5.44 4.26
N THR A 489 35.09 6.21 3.68
CA THR A 489 36.14 6.91 4.44
C THR A 489 35.72 8.30 4.93
N LYS A 490 34.71 8.89 4.28
CA LYS A 490 34.10 10.18 4.63
C LYS A 490 32.67 10.25 4.09
N PRO A 491 31.83 11.18 4.59
CA PRO A 491 30.59 11.54 3.89
C PRO A 491 30.88 11.99 2.45
N PHE A 492 29.94 11.75 1.54
CA PHE A 492 30.08 12.05 0.11
C PHE A 492 28.80 12.68 -0.43
N TYR A 493 28.91 13.86 -1.01
CA TYR A 493 27.78 14.67 -1.49
C TYR A 493 28.07 15.26 -2.87
N ALA A 494 27.07 15.88 -3.51
CA ALA A 494 27.30 16.55 -4.81
C ALA A 494 28.35 17.67 -4.70
N SER A 495 28.55 18.26 -3.52
CA SER A 495 29.63 19.24 -3.27
C SER A 495 31.04 18.67 -3.37
N ASP A 496 31.21 17.34 -3.29
CA ASP A 496 32.50 16.68 -3.47
C ASP A 496 32.83 16.41 -4.95
N LEU A 497 31.87 16.61 -5.87
CA LEU A 497 32.08 16.46 -7.30
C LEU A 497 32.85 17.64 -7.89
N ASN A 498 33.55 17.40 -9.00
CA ASN A 498 34.14 18.52 -9.73
C ASN A 498 33.06 19.34 -10.45
N ARG A 499 33.36 20.61 -10.76
CA ARG A 499 32.40 21.55 -11.35
C ARG A 499 31.78 21.08 -12.68
N GLN A 500 32.55 20.37 -13.51
CA GLN A 500 32.06 19.92 -14.82
C GLN A 500 31.09 18.74 -14.67
N GLN A 501 31.41 17.80 -13.79
CA GLN A 501 30.55 16.67 -13.44
C GLN A 501 29.19 17.14 -12.88
N ALA A 502 29.24 18.03 -11.88
CA ALA A 502 28.02 18.52 -11.22
C ALA A 502 27.13 19.36 -12.14
N ALA A 503 27.69 20.10 -13.10
CA ALA A 503 26.93 21.03 -13.93
C ALA A 503 25.91 20.33 -14.84
N HIS A 504 26.29 19.22 -15.48
CA HIS A 504 25.39 18.44 -16.33
C HIS A 504 24.26 17.81 -15.49
N ALA A 505 24.64 17.08 -14.44
CA ALA A 505 23.71 16.39 -13.55
C ALA A 505 22.69 17.33 -12.90
N LEU A 506 23.15 18.47 -12.38
CA LEU A 506 22.28 19.48 -11.76
C LEU A 506 21.28 20.06 -12.76
N ALA A 507 21.68 20.26 -14.02
CA ALA A 507 20.80 20.75 -15.06
C ALA A 507 19.71 19.71 -15.39
N ALA A 508 20.08 18.44 -15.53
CA ALA A 508 19.14 17.34 -15.76
C ALA A 508 18.11 17.20 -14.63
N CYS A 509 18.57 17.18 -13.37
CA CYS A 509 17.68 17.08 -12.20
C CYS A 509 16.70 18.26 -12.09
N LYS A 510 17.16 19.49 -12.32
CA LYS A 510 16.28 20.68 -12.32
C LYS A 510 15.27 20.65 -13.47
N ALA A 511 15.71 20.24 -14.67
CA ALA A 511 14.85 20.12 -15.83
C ALA A 511 13.73 19.08 -15.62
N ALA A 512 14.03 18.00 -14.91
CA ALA A 512 13.05 16.99 -14.52
C ALA A 512 12.09 17.44 -13.39
N GLY A 513 12.34 18.60 -12.77
CA GLY A 513 11.45 19.18 -11.76
C GLY A 513 11.80 18.84 -10.31
N VAL A 514 13.01 18.34 -10.03
CA VAL A 514 13.47 18.09 -8.65
C VAL A 514 13.72 19.43 -7.96
N LYS A 515 12.86 19.77 -6.98
CA LYS A 515 12.87 21.09 -6.31
C LYS A 515 13.44 21.07 -4.90
N ASN A 516 13.26 19.98 -4.17
CA ASN A 516 13.74 19.89 -2.78
C ASN A 516 15.29 19.90 -2.78
N PRO A 517 15.96 20.79 -2.03
CA PRO A 517 17.42 20.91 -2.07
C PRO A 517 18.17 19.64 -1.69
N VAL A 518 17.64 18.83 -0.78
CA VAL A 518 18.26 17.57 -0.31
C VAL A 518 18.15 16.51 -1.39
N LEU A 519 16.96 16.35 -1.97
CA LEU A 519 16.76 15.42 -3.09
C LEU A 519 17.51 15.88 -4.35
N LEU A 520 17.69 17.19 -4.55
CA LEU A 520 18.46 17.74 -5.66
C LEU A 520 19.96 17.47 -5.52
N ASP A 521 20.51 17.56 -4.29
CA ASP A 521 21.88 17.17 -3.95
C ASP A 521 22.13 15.70 -4.32
N SER A 522 21.27 14.80 -3.82
CA SER A 522 21.30 13.37 -4.13
C SER A 522 21.13 13.06 -5.63
N CYS A 523 20.13 13.64 -6.29
CA CYS A 523 19.94 13.47 -7.73
C CYS A 523 21.19 13.89 -8.54
N THR A 524 21.83 15.00 -8.14
CA THR A 524 23.05 15.48 -8.81
C THR A 524 24.22 14.51 -8.60
N LEU A 525 24.33 13.96 -7.40
CA LEU A 525 25.33 12.95 -7.07
C LEU A 525 25.13 11.68 -7.89
N ASP A 526 23.93 11.11 -7.83
CA ASP A 526 23.58 9.84 -8.48
C ASP A 526 23.74 9.89 -10.00
N THR A 527 23.26 10.95 -10.65
CA THR A 527 23.40 11.10 -12.11
C THR A 527 24.87 11.06 -12.54
N THR A 528 25.78 11.52 -11.67
CA THR A 528 27.23 11.47 -11.90
C THR A 528 27.83 10.11 -11.52
N VAL A 529 27.53 9.59 -10.33
CA VAL A 529 28.11 8.36 -9.76
C VAL A 529 27.68 7.13 -10.55
N LEU A 530 26.39 7.08 -10.90
CA LEU A 530 25.78 6.00 -11.67
C LEU A 530 26.06 6.15 -13.17
N ASN A 531 26.52 7.34 -13.60
CA ASN A 531 26.88 7.69 -14.97
C ASN A 531 25.71 7.53 -15.96
N ASP A 532 24.50 7.89 -15.53
CA ASP A 532 23.29 7.80 -16.36
C ASP A 532 22.13 8.69 -15.84
N ASP A 533 21.44 9.38 -16.75
CA ASP A 533 20.30 10.25 -16.44
C ASP A 533 19.04 9.47 -15.99
N THR A 534 19.00 8.14 -16.15
CA THR A 534 17.91 7.30 -15.61
C THR A 534 17.76 7.47 -14.11
N ALA A 535 18.86 7.75 -13.40
CA ALA A 535 18.85 8.04 -11.97
C ALA A 535 17.95 9.24 -11.61
N VAL A 536 17.74 10.19 -12.51
CA VAL A 536 16.88 11.36 -12.25
C VAL A 536 15.42 10.96 -12.01
N LYS A 537 14.94 9.89 -12.65
CA LYS A 537 13.51 9.53 -12.67
C LYS A 537 12.95 9.25 -11.28
N VAL A 538 13.72 8.62 -10.40
CA VAL A 538 13.25 8.27 -9.06
C VAL A 538 12.98 9.52 -8.21
N PHE A 539 13.79 10.57 -8.36
CA PHE A 539 13.71 11.80 -7.53
C PHE A 539 12.51 12.70 -7.84
N VAL A 540 11.88 12.55 -9.00
CA VAL A 540 10.75 13.40 -9.43
C VAL A 540 9.52 13.20 -8.55
N HIS A 541 9.32 11.98 -8.05
CA HIS A 541 8.11 11.58 -7.32
C HIS A 541 8.33 11.38 -5.82
N LEU A 542 9.55 11.57 -5.32
CA LEU A 542 9.85 11.41 -3.90
C LEU A 542 9.22 12.54 -3.08
N PRO A 543 8.53 12.21 -1.98
CA PRO A 543 8.06 13.21 -1.06
C PRO A 543 9.24 13.90 -0.37
N PRO A 544 9.12 15.18 -0.01
CA PRO A 544 10.11 15.85 0.84
C PRO A 544 10.34 15.08 2.15
N PRO A 545 11.60 14.84 2.56
CA PRO A 545 11.89 14.27 3.87
C PRO A 545 11.32 15.10 5.01
N ARG A 546 10.85 14.44 6.08
CA ARG A 546 10.48 15.13 7.33
C ARG A 546 11.70 15.60 8.10
N HIS A 547 12.77 14.83 8.06
CA HIS A 547 14.04 15.15 8.69
C HIS A 547 15.20 14.57 7.89
N VAL A 548 16.38 15.16 8.03
CA VAL A 548 17.60 14.72 7.33
C VAL A 548 18.71 14.54 8.34
N ILE A 549 19.33 13.37 8.34
CA ILE A 549 20.51 13.07 9.15
C ILE A 549 21.71 13.01 8.23
N LYS A 550 22.53 14.08 8.26
CA LYS A 550 23.87 14.08 7.63
C LYS A 550 24.92 13.78 8.72
N PRO A 551 25.71 12.71 8.60
CA PRO A 551 26.72 12.37 9.60
C PRO A 551 27.81 13.45 9.71
N VAL A 552 28.20 13.78 10.94
CA VAL A 552 29.29 14.75 11.21
C VAL A 552 30.55 14.03 11.69
N LEU A 553 31.73 14.57 11.35
CA LEU A 553 33.01 13.97 11.76
C LEU A 553 33.31 14.18 13.25
N HIS A 554 32.93 15.34 13.79
CA HIS A 554 33.12 15.72 15.19
C HIS A 554 31.87 16.42 15.73
N ARG A 555 31.59 16.29 17.03
CA ARG A 555 30.63 17.17 17.70
C ARG A 555 31.27 18.55 17.77
N ARG A 556 30.55 19.62 17.38
CA ARG A 556 31.04 20.98 17.64
C ARG A 556 31.20 21.14 19.15
N GLY A 557 32.41 21.44 19.60
CA GLY A 557 32.66 21.88 20.97
C GLY A 557 31.99 23.24 21.17
N HIS A 558 31.47 23.48 22.38
CA HIS A 558 31.29 24.84 22.86
C HIS A 558 32.69 25.42 23.07
N ASP A 559 33.26 26.01 22.01
CA ASP A 559 34.45 26.84 22.17
C ASP A 559 33.96 28.19 22.70
N HIS A 560 34.12 28.35 24.02
CA HIS A 560 34.32 29.66 24.60
C HIS A 560 35.66 30.17 24.06
N ASP A 561 35.60 30.94 22.98
CA ASP A 561 36.73 31.76 22.56
C ASP A 561 36.95 32.82 23.64
N HIS A 562 37.91 32.53 24.53
CA HIS A 562 38.62 33.56 25.25
C HIS A 562 39.51 34.27 24.24
N ASP A 563 38.99 35.37 23.68
CA ASP A 563 39.82 36.40 23.07
C ASP A 563 40.71 36.99 24.18
N SER A 564 41.92 36.45 24.30
CA SER A 564 43.06 37.15 24.87
C SER A 564 43.63 38.05 23.77
N ASP A 565 43.14 39.28 23.71
CA ASP A 565 43.76 40.36 22.95
C ASP A 565 45.10 40.73 23.62
N ASP A 566 46.19 40.31 22.97
CA ASP A 566 47.53 40.85 23.16
C ASP A 566 47.61 42.23 22.46
N ASP A 567 47.47 43.30 23.24
CA ASP A 567 47.78 44.66 22.79
C ASP A 567 49.31 44.87 22.76
N HIS A 568 49.89 44.70 21.56
CA HIS A 568 51.20 45.21 21.19
C HIS A 568 51.12 45.93 19.84
N ASP A 569 51.05 47.26 19.89
CA ASP A 569 52.09 48.18 19.40
C ASP A 569 51.52 49.57 19.00
N ARG A 570 52.17 50.61 19.58
CA ARG A 570 52.61 51.87 18.94
C ARG A 570 51.58 52.80 18.29
N ASP A 571 51.31 53.93 18.96
CA ASP A 571 51.93 55.24 18.65
C ASP A 571 51.88 56.18 19.87
#